data_AF-M2PMG9-F1
#
_entry.id   AF-M2PMG9-F1
#
_cell.length_a   1.000
_cell.length_b   1.000
_cell.length_c   1.000
_cell.angle_alpha   90.00
_cell.angle_beta   90.00
_cell.angle_gamma   90.00
#
_symmetry.space_group_name_H-M   'P 1'
#
loop_
_entity.id
_entity.type
_entity.pdbx_description
1 polymer ?
#
loop_
_entity_poly.entity_id
_entity_poly.type
_entity_poly.pdbx_seq_one_letter_code
_entity_poly.pdbx_strand_id
1 'polypeptide(L)'
;MSAPTVGEITVRQCVVRVIRRGGWSWGPDPRGLVQRVLDALPDLLAAEFDEHLTGDGPDLEITEPVLLTVRLAALAGLGRSSAVLSLERAVVDGGGPAPEPIPLSTSTESEARPSTSDTVGTSSLYSASDLVESPDPSVTTLFEELSARDELVALLALLPDETVWVYLTALAGESAFPPTSDPIEGPVVETMAELARRPALPEPPSTRAELAEMVKSPQGELSSSVPVGEDVSEGTRVTTTTRSSEETRAGPVLPFLLAGPLARTGYLDAIGPALSGVRLAEDASLFAAALAYKVLGRTAAAAMFAGLETVPDLTGFARLVRPALPVLDGVLALSLCRGHDPADPLLVTGVDDGLLLVDAQGLFPIAWAPDANGLMPHWTACGEPPVLVCDSPLPPTCLRDLASAGVRFITDVLPLREDPLTRLPGRRPLWTTGGVETRLAAELPAARLDDLVRALFVPLLPARELERTVALAASLALGMIAWQLWREREPPDPVLTLTRFADLEGTVRFTRDVVHVKLPLGRRHTDLWRGGALADVPNVVWLGGRTLTFSGG
;
A
#
# COMPACT_ATOMS: atom_id res chain seq x y z
N MET A 1 15.22 57.43 11.86
CA MET A 1 13.99 57.18 11.07
C MET A 1 14.19 55.84 10.40
N SER A 2 13.66 54.78 11.02
CA SER A 2 13.69 53.43 10.43
C SER A 2 12.71 53.41 9.26
N ALA A 3 13.15 52.87 8.12
CA ALA A 3 12.29 52.67 6.96
C ALA A 3 11.09 51.76 7.33
N PRO A 4 9.91 51.94 6.72
CA PRO A 4 8.79 51.03 6.91
C PRO A 4 9.24 49.61 6.55
N THR A 5 9.17 48.70 7.53
CA THR A 5 9.44 47.29 7.33
C THR A 5 8.38 46.74 6.38
N VAL A 6 8.86 46.16 5.29
CA VAL A 6 8.08 45.36 4.33
C VAL A 6 7.22 44.35 5.11
N GLY A 7 5.97 44.13 4.69
CA GLY A 7 4.96 43.36 5.42
C GLY A 7 5.51 42.08 6.06
N GLU A 8 5.30 41.93 7.37
CA GLU A 8 5.80 40.82 8.18
C GLU A 8 4.68 39.81 8.43
N ILE A 9 4.87 38.55 8.03
CA ILE A 9 3.98 37.45 8.40
C ILE A 9 4.45 36.87 9.74
N THR A 10 3.63 36.94 10.78
CA THR A 10 3.91 36.27 12.06
C THR A 10 3.07 35.00 12.21
N VAL A 11 3.72 33.84 12.22
CA VAL A 11 3.08 32.54 12.45
C VAL A 11 3.08 32.22 13.95
N ARG A 12 1.91 32.23 14.59
CA ARG A 12 1.79 31.95 16.05
C ARG A 12 1.75 30.47 16.37
N GLN A 13 0.96 29.71 15.62
CA GLN A 13 0.80 28.27 15.76
C GLN A 13 0.65 27.68 14.35
N CYS A 14 1.47 26.70 14.02
CA CYS A 14 1.43 26.04 12.72
C CYS A 14 1.58 24.54 12.89
N VAL A 15 0.63 23.79 12.35
CA VAL A 15 0.74 22.35 12.16
C VAL A 15 0.80 22.10 10.67
N VAL A 16 1.92 21.57 10.19
CA VAL A 16 2.12 21.27 8.78
C VAL A 16 1.75 19.82 8.50
N ARG A 17 0.75 19.61 7.65
CA ARG A 17 0.40 18.30 7.11
C ARG A 17 0.84 18.23 5.65
N VAL A 18 1.82 17.39 5.37
CA VAL A 18 2.25 17.14 3.98
C VAL A 18 1.42 15.99 3.43
N ILE A 19 0.59 16.27 2.42
CA ILE A 19 -0.27 15.28 1.76
C ILE A 19 0.22 15.09 0.33
N ARG A 20 0.48 13.84 -0.05
CA ARG A 20 0.97 13.48 -1.38
C ARG A 20 -0.21 13.12 -2.28
N ARG A 21 -0.29 13.74 -3.45
CA ARG A 21 -1.37 13.52 -4.42
C ARG A 21 -0.98 12.73 -5.68
N GLY A 22 0.20 12.08 -5.73
CA GLY A 22 0.58 11.22 -6.87
C GLY A 22 1.94 10.53 -6.77
N GLY A 23 2.15 9.48 -7.58
CA GLY A 23 3.35 8.63 -7.74
C GLY A 23 3.51 7.51 -6.69
N TRP A 24 4.67 6.84 -6.66
CA TRP A 24 4.87 5.60 -5.87
C TRP A 24 5.66 5.67 -4.55
N SER A 25 6.36 6.77 -4.26
CA SER A 25 7.13 6.89 -3.02
C SER A 25 7.32 8.33 -2.57
N TRP A 26 7.51 8.52 -1.27
CA TRP A 26 7.99 9.77 -0.68
C TRP A 26 9.48 10.06 -1.00
N GLY A 27 10.10 9.25 -1.85
CA GLY A 27 11.55 9.22 -2.07
C GLY A 27 12.30 8.44 -0.99
N PRO A 28 13.64 8.39 -1.07
CA PRO A 28 14.48 7.64 -0.14
C PRO A 28 14.54 8.24 1.27
N ASP A 29 14.11 9.49 1.45
CA ASP A 29 14.13 10.18 2.73
C ASP A 29 12.82 10.98 2.96
N PRO A 30 11.76 10.34 3.46
CA PRO A 30 10.49 10.98 3.75
C PRO A 30 10.61 12.07 4.83
N ARG A 31 11.46 11.86 5.84
CA ARG A 31 11.67 12.84 6.92
C ARG A 31 12.37 14.08 6.40
N GLY A 32 13.40 13.92 5.56
CA GLY A 32 14.06 15.03 4.89
C GLY A 32 13.15 15.76 3.88
N LEU A 33 12.12 15.10 3.33
CA LEU A 33 11.09 15.82 2.57
C LEU A 33 10.26 16.73 3.46
N VAL A 34 9.76 16.24 4.60
CA VAL A 34 9.01 17.06 5.55
C VAL A 34 9.86 18.24 6.01
N GLN A 35 11.13 18.01 6.34
CA GLN A 35 12.05 19.09 6.73
C GLN A 35 12.21 20.13 5.61
N ARG A 36 12.37 19.70 4.35
CA ARG A 36 12.46 20.64 3.21
C ARG A 36 11.19 21.45 3.00
N VAL A 37 10.01 20.86 3.24
CA VAL A 37 8.74 21.60 3.19
C VAL A 37 8.68 22.62 4.32
N LEU A 38 9.10 22.25 5.53
CA LEU A 38 9.19 23.19 6.67
C LEU A 38 10.18 24.32 6.39
N ASP A 39 11.35 24.02 5.80
CA ASP A 39 12.37 25.00 5.47
C ASP A 39 11.91 25.97 4.38
N ALA A 40 11.09 25.50 3.42
CA ALA A 40 10.55 26.33 2.34
C ALA A 40 9.21 27.01 2.69
N LEU A 41 8.58 26.66 3.82
CA LEU A 41 7.27 27.18 4.20
C LEU A 41 7.21 28.72 4.26
N PRO A 42 8.21 29.43 4.80
CA PRO A 42 8.17 30.90 4.85
C PRO A 42 8.08 31.52 3.45
N ASP A 43 8.86 31.01 2.50
CA ASP A 43 8.88 31.50 1.12
C ASP A 43 7.56 31.19 0.40
N LEU A 44 6.98 30.00 0.65
CA LEU A 44 5.70 29.61 0.08
C LEU A 44 4.54 30.47 0.61
N LEU A 45 4.53 30.79 1.91
CA LEU A 45 3.54 31.68 2.51
C LEU A 45 3.70 33.11 1.99
N ALA A 46 4.94 33.61 1.89
CA ALA A 46 5.20 34.93 1.32
C ALA A 46 4.71 35.02 -0.14
N ALA A 47 4.93 33.97 -0.94
CA ALA A 47 4.47 33.93 -2.33
C ALA A 47 2.93 33.86 -2.45
N GLU A 48 2.24 33.08 -1.61
CA GLU A 48 0.77 32.98 -1.65
C GLU A 48 0.09 34.29 -1.21
N PHE A 49 0.66 34.96 -0.20
CA PHE A 49 0.08 36.16 0.40
C PHE A 49 0.69 37.48 -0.07
N ASP A 50 1.54 37.47 -1.11
CA ASP A 50 2.24 38.67 -1.62
C ASP A 50 1.28 39.83 -1.93
N GLU A 51 0.12 39.52 -2.51
CA GLU A 51 -0.94 40.50 -2.83
C GLU A 51 -1.52 41.19 -1.58
N HIS A 52 -1.43 40.55 -0.41
CA HIS A 52 -1.95 41.05 0.87
C HIS A 52 -0.89 41.78 1.71
N LEU A 53 0.40 41.68 1.34
CA LEU A 53 1.54 42.28 2.06
C LEU A 53 1.94 43.67 1.52
N THR A 54 1.09 44.32 0.74
CA THR A 54 1.39 45.59 0.04
C THR A 54 1.60 46.82 0.96
N GLY A 55 1.54 46.65 2.28
CA GLY A 55 1.99 47.63 3.28
C GLY A 55 1.00 48.75 3.61
N ASP A 56 -0.07 48.90 2.84
CA ASP A 56 -1.09 49.96 3.01
C ASP A 56 -2.42 49.44 3.62
N GLY A 57 -2.47 48.17 4.05
CA GLY A 57 -3.66 47.52 4.63
C GLY A 57 -3.61 47.33 6.15
N PRO A 58 -4.77 47.09 6.82
CA PRO A 58 -4.79 46.71 8.24
C PRO A 58 -4.12 45.36 8.47
N ASP A 59 -3.66 45.09 9.69
CA ASP A 59 -3.17 43.77 10.08
C ASP A 59 -4.26 42.72 9.85
N LEU A 60 -3.87 41.62 9.20
CA LEU A 60 -4.76 40.54 8.79
C LEU A 60 -4.49 39.28 9.63
N GLU A 61 -5.54 38.73 10.24
CA GLU A 61 -5.47 37.42 10.90
C GLU A 61 -6.10 36.34 10.03
N ILE A 62 -5.36 35.26 9.81
CA ILE A 62 -5.86 34.06 9.12
C ILE A 62 -6.00 32.95 10.16
N THR A 63 -7.25 32.65 10.53
CA THR A 63 -7.57 31.58 11.48
C THR A 63 -7.93 30.27 10.79
N GLU A 64 -8.15 30.29 9.47
CA GLU A 64 -8.52 29.11 8.68
C GLU A 64 -7.28 28.34 8.19
N PRO A 65 -7.38 27.01 8.01
CA PRO A 65 -6.29 26.22 7.44
C PRO A 65 -5.89 26.69 6.04
N VAL A 66 -4.61 27.02 5.84
CA VAL A 66 -4.06 27.39 4.53
C VAL A 66 -3.63 26.13 3.78
N LEU A 67 -4.22 25.90 2.60
CA LEU A 67 -3.85 24.80 1.71
C LEU A 67 -2.88 25.30 0.62
N LEU A 68 -1.64 24.83 0.66
CA LEU A 68 -0.63 25.15 -0.36
C LEU A 68 -0.39 23.92 -1.25
N THR A 69 -0.60 24.07 -2.57
CA THR A 69 -0.27 23.03 -3.54
C THR A 69 1.11 23.31 -4.13
N VAL A 70 2.03 22.37 -3.94
CA VAL A 70 3.45 22.55 -4.32
C VAL A 70 3.87 21.42 -5.23
N ARG A 71 4.44 21.77 -6.40
CA ARG A 71 5.07 20.77 -7.27
C ARG A 71 6.51 20.56 -6.83
N LEU A 72 6.89 19.30 -6.64
CA LEU A 72 8.28 18.89 -6.48
C LEU A 72 8.93 18.86 -7.87
N ALA A 73 9.59 19.95 -8.25
CA ALA A 73 10.39 19.95 -9.46
C ALA A 73 11.68 19.17 -9.19
N ALA A 74 11.83 18.01 -9.82
CA ALA A 74 13.10 17.29 -9.87
C ALA A 74 14.05 18.08 -10.78
N LEU A 75 14.96 18.87 -10.20
CA LEU A 75 16.09 19.45 -10.94
C LEU A 75 17.01 18.31 -11.38
N ALA A 76 16.75 17.79 -12.58
CA ALA A 76 17.64 16.87 -13.27
C ALA A 76 18.90 17.65 -13.71
N GLY A 77 19.96 17.61 -12.91
CA GLY A 77 21.25 18.19 -13.30
C GLY A 77 22.27 18.27 -12.18
N LEU A 78 23.21 17.34 -12.17
CA LEU A 78 24.51 17.40 -11.49
C LEU A 78 24.50 17.56 -9.96
N GLY A 79 24.39 16.42 -9.27
CA GLY A 79 25.22 16.16 -8.09
C GLY A 79 25.02 17.09 -6.88
N ARG A 80 23.77 17.43 -6.57
CA ARG A 80 23.22 17.78 -5.24
C ARG A 80 21.72 18.04 -5.48
N SER A 81 20.87 17.05 -5.24
CA SER A 81 19.42 17.19 -5.45
C SER A 81 18.80 18.15 -4.43
N SER A 82 18.82 19.44 -4.74
CA SER A 82 17.87 20.38 -4.16
C SER A 82 16.65 20.37 -5.06
N ALA A 83 15.59 19.67 -4.66
CA ALA A 83 14.28 19.82 -5.28
C ALA A 83 13.81 21.25 -4.99
N VAL A 84 13.46 22.01 -6.03
CA VAL A 84 12.86 23.34 -5.85
C VAL A 84 11.36 23.14 -5.70
N LEU A 85 10.82 23.64 -4.60
CA LEU A 85 9.40 23.68 -4.33
C LEU A 85 8.84 24.92 -5.04
N SER A 86 7.94 24.72 -6.00
CA SER A 86 7.23 25.81 -6.67
C SER A 86 5.76 25.73 -6.31
N LEU A 87 5.22 26.85 -5.84
CA LEU A 87 3.80 27.01 -5.57
C LEU A 87 3.03 26.99 -6.89
N GLU A 88 1.94 26.22 -6.93
CA GLU A 88 0.97 26.24 -8.02
C GLU A 88 -0.34 26.76 -7.47
N ARG A 89 -0.75 27.96 -7.92
CA ARG A 89 -2.04 28.54 -7.54
C ARG A 89 -3.14 27.70 -8.19
N ALA A 90 -3.81 26.88 -7.40
CA ALA A 90 -4.92 26.07 -7.89
C ALA A 90 -6.06 27.00 -8.30
N VAL A 91 -6.38 27.07 -9.60
CA VAL A 91 -7.68 27.57 -10.05
C VAL A 91 -8.69 26.49 -9.66
N VAL A 92 -9.34 26.65 -8.50
CA VAL A 92 -10.36 25.72 -8.04
C VAL A 92 -11.58 25.89 -8.93
N ASP A 93 -11.85 24.90 -9.77
CA ASP A 93 -13.09 24.76 -10.54
C ASP A 93 -14.19 24.30 -9.57
N GLY A 94 -14.65 25.21 -8.72
CA GLY A 94 -15.55 24.93 -7.59
C GLY A 94 -15.53 26.08 -6.59
N GLY A 95 -16.31 27.12 -6.87
CA GLY A 95 -16.26 28.41 -6.18
C GLY A 95 -16.47 28.37 -4.67
N GLY A 96 -15.37 28.50 -3.94
CA GLY A 96 -15.30 29.18 -2.65
C GLY A 96 -14.09 30.12 -2.69
N PRO A 97 -14.22 31.41 -2.32
CA PRO A 97 -13.09 32.32 -2.28
C PRO A 97 -12.03 31.83 -1.27
N ALA A 98 -10.77 32.21 -1.49
CA ALA A 98 -9.72 32.07 -0.48
C ALA A 98 -10.20 32.63 0.87
N PRO A 99 -9.74 32.08 2.02
CA PRO A 99 -10.13 32.57 3.34
C PRO A 99 -9.95 34.08 3.42
N GLU A 100 -11.06 34.79 3.64
CA GLU A 100 -11.07 36.25 3.62
C GLU A 100 -10.49 36.75 4.95
N PRO A 101 -9.39 37.50 4.95
CA PRO A 101 -8.72 37.89 6.18
C PRO A 101 -9.55 38.89 6.98
N ILE A 102 -9.61 38.69 8.31
CA ILE A 102 -10.37 39.53 9.22
C ILE A 102 -9.45 40.65 9.76
N PRO A 103 -9.85 41.94 9.68
CA PRO A 103 -9.04 43.05 10.19
C PRO A 103 -8.97 43.02 11.72
N LEU A 104 -7.73 43.04 12.25
CA LEU A 104 -7.48 43.10 13.69
C LEU A 104 -7.86 44.48 14.28
N SER A 105 -8.66 44.48 15.34
CA SER A 105 -8.89 45.65 16.18
C SER A 105 -7.79 45.76 17.23
N THR A 106 -7.03 46.85 17.21
CA THR A 106 -5.88 47.08 18.10
C THR A 106 -6.32 47.47 19.51
N SER A 107 -6.26 46.50 20.43
CA SER A 107 -6.28 46.76 21.88
C SER A 107 -4.84 46.89 22.38
N THR A 108 -4.50 48.06 22.91
CA THR A 108 -3.19 48.41 23.45
C THR A 108 -3.10 47.99 24.92
N GLU A 109 -2.24 47.03 25.25
CA GLU A 109 -1.75 46.77 26.62
C GLU A 109 -0.43 45.97 26.52
N SER A 110 0.72 46.63 26.66
CA SER A 110 1.45 46.95 27.90
C SER A 110 2.58 45.95 28.15
N GLU A 111 3.81 46.41 27.90
CA GLU A 111 5.08 45.74 28.16
C GLU A 111 5.23 45.27 29.63
N ALA A 112 5.67 44.03 29.82
CA ALA A 112 6.33 43.59 31.04
C ALA A 112 7.38 42.51 30.73
N ARG A 113 8.66 42.89 30.82
CA ARG A 113 9.81 41.96 30.96
C ARG A 113 9.77 41.30 32.34
N PRO A 114 10.21 40.03 32.46
CA PRO A 114 11.47 39.78 33.19
C PRO A 114 12.32 38.65 32.54
N SER A 115 13.63 38.84 32.38
CA SER A 115 14.72 38.45 33.28
C SER A 115 15.21 37.01 33.11
N THR A 116 16.46 36.94 32.67
CA THR A 116 17.38 35.80 32.57
C THR A 116 17.55 35.05 33.89
N SER A 117 17.58 33.73 33.85
CA SER A 117 18.24 32.89 34.85
C SER A 117 18.81 31.64 34.20
N ASP A 118 20.14 31.53 34.27
CA ASP A 118 20.93 30.35 34.02
C ASP A 118 20.51 29.24 34.98
N THR A 119 20.36 28.01 34.48
CA THR A 119 20.42 26.82 35.33
C THR A 119 21.13 25.69 34.57
N VAL A 120 22.37 25.45 34.98
CA VAL A 120 23.15 24.27 34.67
C VAL A 120 22.48 23.06 35.32
N GLY A 121 22.05 22.09 34.51
CA GLY A 121 21.47 20.83 34.94
C GLY A 121 22.22 19.65 34.34
N THR A 122 23.09 19.04 35.14
CA THR A 122 23.74 17.76 34.90
C THR A 122 22.77 16.58 34.99
N SER A 123 23.08 15.53 34.22
CA SER A 123 22.62 14.13 34.32
C SER A 123 21.18 13.79 33.94
N SER A 124 21.04 13.03 32.84
CA SER A 124 20.15 11.88 32.82
C SER A 124 20.71 10.81 31.87
N LEU A 125 21.28 9.76 32.48
CA LEU A 125 21.54 8.49 31.81
C LEU A 125 20.19 7.81 31.62
N TYR A 126 19.75 7.66 30.37
CA TYR A 126 18.61 6.83 30.05
C TYR A 126 18.97 5.36 30.31
N SER A 127 18.41 4.82 31.39
CA SER A 127 18.29 3.38 31.62
C SER A 127 17.45 2.77 30.50
N ALA A 128 18.07 1.91 29.70
CA ALA A 128 17.39 0.99 28.80
C ALA A 128 16.80 -0.17 29.64
N SER A 129 15.59 -0.01 30.16
CA SER A 129 14.81 -1.09 30.78
C SER A 129 13.33 -0.70 30.84
N ASP A 130 12.73 -0.50 29.68
CA ASP A 130 11.28 -0.60 29.48
C ASP A 130 11.09 -1.19 28.08
N LEU A 131 11.14 -2.53 27.99
CA LEU A 131 10.63 -3.24 26.83
C LEU A 131 9.11 -3.13 26.90
N VAL A 132 8.57 -2.08 26.29
CA VAL A 132 7.15 -2.03 25.94
C VAL A 132 6.92 -3.26 25.06
N GLU A 133 6.19 -4.26 25.57
CA GLU A 133 5.63 -5.31 24.73
C GLU A 133 4.87 -4.61 23.61
N SER A 134 5.40 -4.70 22.38
CA SER A 134 4.71 -4.19 21.21
C SER A 134 3.32 -4.83 21.21
N PRO A 135 2.25 -4.02 21.16
CA PRO A 135 0.90 -4.56 21.22
C PRO A 135 0.71 -5.60 20.12
N ASP A 136 0.05 -6.71 20.46
CA ASP A 136 -0.23 -7.77 19.51
C ASP A 136 -0.92 -7.19 18.26
N PRO A 137 -0.55 -7.64 17.05
CA PRO A 137 -1.15 -7.13 15.83
C PRO A 137 -2.65 -7.48 15.81
N SER A 138 -3.51 -6.49 16.03
CA SER A 138 -4.97 -6.64 16.08
C SER A 138 -5.64 -6.05 14.84
N VAL A 139 -6.82 -6.59 14.47
CA VAL A 139 -7.63 -6.03 13.37
C VAL A 139 -8.03 -4.59 13.71
N THR A 140 -8.39 -4.35 14.97
CA THR A 140 -8.80 -3.03 15.45
C THR A 140 -7.72 -1.99 15.19
N THR A 141 -6.46 -2.27 15.51
CA THR A 141 -5.34 -1.34 15.28
C THR A 141 -5.18 -1.00 13.79
N LEU A 142 -5.25 -2.00 12.90
CA LEU A 142 -5.15 -1.74 11.46
C LEU A 142 -6.30 -0.86 10.97
N PHE A 143 -7.54 -1.15 11.39
CA PHE A 143 -8.71 -0.42 10.90
C PHE A 143 -8.78 0.99 11.50
N GLU A 144 -8.33 1.20 12.74
CA GLU A 144 -8.15 2.53 13.32
C GLU A 144 -7.10 3.34 12.56
N GLU A 145 -5.97 2.73 12.20
CA GLU A 145 -4.92 3.39 11.41
C GLU A 145 -5.42 3.77 10.01
N LEU A 146 -6.19 2.91 9.36
CA LEU A 146 -6.80 3.18 8.06
C LEU A 146 -7.92 4.24 8.15
N SER A 147 -8.75 4.19 9.19
CA SER A 147 -9.78 5.22 9.45
C SER A 147 -9.12 6.58 9.68
N ALA A 148 -8.05 6.64 10.49
CA ALA A 148 -7.28 7.87 10.72
C ALA A 148 -6.61 8.44 9.45
N ARG A 149 -6.48 7.64 8.39
CA ARG A 149 -5.98 8.03 7.06
C ARG A 149 -7.08 8.32 6.05
N ASP A 150 -8.36 8.22 6.44
CA ASP A 150 -9.52 8.26 5.55
C ASP A 150 -9.46 7.17 4.46
N GLU A 151 -8.81 6.04 4.75
CA GLU A 151 -8.51 4.95 3.82
C GLU A 151 -9.39 3.70 4.08
N LEU A 152 -10.04 3.59 5.23
CA LEU A 152 -10.82 2.40 5.60
C LEU A 152 -12.01 2.15 4.66
N VAL A 153 -12.81 3.17 4.35
CA VAL A 153 -13.95 3.04 3.42
C VAL A 153 -13.48 2.59 2.03
N ALA A 154 -12.37 3.14 1.55
CA ALA A 154 -11.79 2.76 0.27
C ALA A 154 -11.30 1.31 0.27
N LEU A 155 -10.63 0.86 1.34
CA LEU A 155 -10.25 -0.54 1.50
C LEU A 155 -11.49 -1.43 1.49
N LEU A 156 -12.47 -1.14 2.33
CA LEU A 156 -13.67 -1.96 2.47
C LEU A 156 -14.36 -2.12 1.12
N ALA A 157 -14.52 -1.06 0.32
CA ALA A 157 -15.10 -1.09 -1.02
C ALA A 157 -14.40 -2.05 -2.01
N LEU A 158 -13.13 -2.42 -1.76
CA LEU A 158 -12.39 -3.41 -2.56
C LEU A 158 -12.59 -4.86 -2.07
N LEU A 159 -13.14 -5.05 -0.87
CA LEU A 159 -13.28 -6.38 -0.27
C LEU A 159 -14.56 -7.09 -0.71
N PRO A 160 -14.53 -8.42 -0.92
CA PRO A 160 -15.74 -9.24 -1.02
C PRO A 160 -16.61 -9.13 0.23
N ASP A 161 -17.93 -9.26 0.05
CA ASP A 161 -18.93 -9.18 1.12
C ASP A 161 -18.61 -10.16 2.26
N GLU A 162 -18.23 -11.39 1.93
CA GLU A 162 -17.91 -12.44 2.89
C GLU A 162 -16.70 -12.04 3.76
N THR A 163 -15.70 -11.39 3.16
CA THR A 163 -14.54 -10.90 3.90
C THR A 163 -14.94 -9.78 4.85
N VAL A 164 -15.76 -8.82 4.41
CA VAL A 164 -16.21 -7.73 5.29
C VAL A 164 -16.95 -8.29 6.51
N TRP A 165 -17.80 -9.31 6.34
CA TRP A 165 -18.48 -9.98 7.43
C TRP A 165 -17.55 -10.69 8.42
N VAL A 166 -16.52 -11.38 7.92
CA VAL A 166 -15.51 -12.05 8.76
C VAL A 166 -14.81 -11.03 9.64
N TYR A 167 -14.37 -9.90 9.09
CA TYR A 167 -13.64 -8.88 9.84
C TYR A 167 -14.54 -8.05 10.75
N LEU A 168 -15.79 -7.81 10.38
CA LEU A 168 -16.77 -7.21 11.31
C LEU A 168 -16.97 -8.11 12.54
N THR A 169 -17.07 -9.42 12.34
CA THR A 169 -17.18 -10.40 13.43
C THR A 169 -15.93 -10.42 14.30
N ALA A 170 -14.74 -10.34 13.70
CA ALA A 170 -13.47 -10.26 14.42
C ALA A 170 -13.39 -8.99 15.29
N LEU A 171 -13.71 -7.82 14.73
CA LEU A 171 -13.76 -6.54 15.45
C LEU A 171 -14.74 -6.59 16.64
N ALA A 172 -15.91 -7.20 16.44
CA ALA A 172 -16.91 -7.38 17.49
C ALA A 172 -16.38 -8.26 18.64
N GLY A 173 -15.60 -9.29 18.31
CA GLY A 173 -14.99 -10.20 19.28
C GLY A 173 -13.83 -9.58 20.06
N GLU A 174 -13.01 -8.75 19.41
CA GLU A 174 -11.91 -7.99 20.07
C GLU A 174 -12.47 -6.92 21.02
N SER A 175 -13.58 -6.27 20.63
CA SER A 175 -14.24 -5.19 21.38
C SER A 175 -15.14 -5.68 22.52
N ALA A 176 -14.90 -6.86 23.11
CA ALA A 176 -15.68 -7.42 24.22
C ALA A 176 -15.50 -6.64 25.55
N PHE A 177 -15.80 -5.34 25.53
CA PHE A 177 -16.12 -4.52 26.68
C PHE A 177 -17.56 -4.81 27.13
N PRO A 178 -17.90 -4.59 28.41
CA PRO A 178 -19.23 -4.90 28.94
C PRO A 178 -20.33 -4.22 28.10
N PRO A 179 -21.51 -4.85 27.94
CA PRO A 179 -22.64 -4.32 27.18
C PRO A 179 -23.13 -3.04 27.84
N THR A 180 -22.51 -1.93 27.48
CA THR A 180 -22.91 -0.57 27.81
C THR A 180 -23.73 -0.05 26.64
N SER A 181 -24.73 0.76 26.94
CA SER A 181 -25.63 1.38 25.97
C SER A 181 -24.98 2.52 25.16
N ASP A 182 -23.65 2.57 25.16
CA ASP A 182 -22.90 3.64 24.51
C ASP A 182 -22.94 3.47 22.99
N PRO A 183 -23.00 4.59 22.24
CA PRO A 183 -22.96 4.55 20.78
C PRO A 183 -21.71 3.81 20.31
N ILE A 184 -21.87 3.04 19.22
CA ILE A 184 -20.73 2.47 18.52
C ILE A 184 -19.99 3.65 17.89
N GLU A 185 -18.69 3.78 18.13
CA GLU A 185 -17.82 4.76 17.49
C GLU A 185 -16.65 4.03 16.81
N GLY A 186 -15.99 4.69 15.87
CA GLY A 186 -14.78 4.20 15.22
C GLY A 186 -15.00 3.17 14.10
N PRO A 187 -14.03 2.27 13.86
CA PRO A 187 -13.96 1.44 12.64
C PRO A 187 -15.13 0.46 12.49
N VAL A 188 -15.78 0.08 13.58
CA VAL A 188 -16.98 -0.77 13.55
C VAL A 188 -18.13 -0.04 12.83
N VAL A 189 -18.32 1.26 13.10
CA VAL A 189 -19.38 2.06 12.45
C VAL A 189 -19.13 2.19 10.96
N GLU A 190 -17.89 2.51 10.57
CA GLU A 190 -17.53 2.63 9.15
C GLU A 190 -17.71 1.31 8.40
N THR A 191 -17.32 0.19 9.03
CA THR A 191 -17.52 -1.16 8.46
C THR A 191 -19.00 -1.48 8.29
N MET A 192 -19.83 -1.17 9.29
CA MET A 192 -21.28 -1.35 9.21
C MET A 192 -21.95 -0.43 8.19
N ALA A 193 -21.50 0.84 8.10
CA ALA A 193 -22.00 1.79 7.13
C ALA A 193 -21.67 1.36 5.70
N GLU A 194 -20.49 0.80 5.48
CA GLU A 194 -20.12 0.27 4.18
C GLU A 194 -20.94 -0.97 3.82
N LEU A 195 -21.16 -1.91 4.74
CA LEU A 195 -22.10 -3.02 4.52
C LEU A 195 -23.51 -2.53 4.18
N ALA A 196 -23.99 -1.46 4.84
CA ALA A 196 -25.31 -0.85 4.57
C ALA A 196 -25.45 -0.31 3.14
N ARG A 197 -24.35 0.13 2.53
CA ARG A 197 -24.34 0.62 1.15
C ARG A 197 -24.40 -0.50 0.12
N ARG A 198 -24.12 -1.75 0.52
CA ARG A 198 -24.08 -2.89 -0.39
C ARG A 198 -25.47 -3.47 -0.61
N PRO A 199 -25.93 -3.58 -1.86
CA PRO A 199 -27.30 -3.99 -2.17
C PRO A 199 -27.58 -5.48 -1.94
N ALA A 200 -26.55 -6.30 -1.68
CA ALA A 200 -26.65 -7.76 -1.68
C ALA A 200 -26.85 -8.42 -0.30
N LEU A 201 -26.88 -7.64 0.79
CA LEU A 201 -26.85 -8.16 2.16
C LEU A 201 -28.10 -7.81 2.98
N PRO A 202 -28.46 -8.63 4.00
CA PRO A 202 -29.52 -8.30 4.94
C PRO A 202 -29.25 -6.96 5.63
N GLU A 203 -30.31 -6.29 6.11
CA GLU A 203 -30.18 -5.02 6.83
C GLU A 203 -29.09 -5.15 7.92
N PRO A 204 -28.10 -4.24 7.93
CA PRO A 204 -27.00 -4.32 8.88
C PRO A 204 -27.53 -4.21 10.31
N PRO A 205 -26.94 -4.91 11.29
CA PRO A 205 -27.37 -4.84 12.67
C PRO A 205 -27.29 -3.38 13.14
N SER A 206 -28.32 -2.87 13.78
CA SER A 206 -28.40 -1.48 14.25
C SER A 206 -27.84 -1.29 15.66
N THR A 207 -27.63 -2.39 16.40
CA THR A 207 -27.14 -2.38 17.79
C THR A 207 -26.02 -3.41 18.04
N ARG A 208 -25.17 -3.16 19.05
CA ARG A 208 -24.16 -4.15 19.50
C ARG A 208 -24.80 -5.48 19.95
N ALA A 209 -26.04 -5.44 20.45
CA ALA A 209 -26.77 -6.63 20.84
C ALA A 209 -27.18 -7.46 19.62
N GLU A 210 -27.67 -6.83 18.55
CA GLU A 210 -27.96 -7.50 17.27
C GLU A 210 -26.70 -8.09 16.65
N LEU A 211 -25.59 -7.34 16.64
CA LEU A 211 -24.29 -7.82 16.21
C LEU A 211 -23.85 -9.04 17.02
N ALA A 212 -23.96 -8.98 18.35
CA ALA A 212 -23.61 -10.10 19.23
C ALA A 212 -24.50 -11.32 19.02
N GLU A 213 -25.81 -11.14 18.77
CA GLU A 213 -26.73 -12.24 18.43
C GLU A 213 -26.46 -12.83 17.04
N MET A 214 -26.06 -12.00 16.06
CA MET A 214 -25.60 -12.47 14.75
C MET A 214 -24.32 -13.28 14.86
N VAL A 215 -23.36 -12.86 15.68
CA VAL A 215 -22.10 -13.60 15.92
C VAL A 215 -22.35 -14.90 16.68
N LYS A 216 -23.34 -14.94 17.57
CA LYS A 216 -23.74 -16.16 18.30
C LYS A 216 -24.54 -17.15 17.45
N SER A 217 -25.27 -16.66 16.44
CA SER A 217 -26.03 -17.50 15.52
C SER A 217 -25.07 -18.11 14.50
N PRO A 218 -24.72 -19.40 14.59
CA PRO A 218 -23.85 -20.00 13.59
C PRO A 218 -24.56 -19.90 12.24
N GLN A 219 -23.85 -19.40 11.22
CA GLN A 219 -24.30 -19.18 9.84
C GLN A 219 -25.00 -20.42 9.24
N GLY A 220 -26.29 -20.60 9.55
CA GLY A 220 -27.05 -21.81 9.24
C GLY A 220 -27.58 -21.88 7.81
N GLU A 221 -27.52 -20.80 7.03
CA GLU A 221 -28.22 -20.74 5.73
C GLU A 221 -27.35 -20.31 4.54
N LEU A 222 -26.10 -19.87 4.74
CA LEU A 222 -25.22 -19.41 3.64
C LEU A 222 -24.20 -20.45 3.15
N SER A 223 -24.25 -21.69 3.62
CA SER A 223 -23.32 -22.76 3.19
C SER A 223 -24.06 -24.02 2.74
N SER A 224 -24.36 -24.08 1.44
CA SER A 224 -24.71 -25.32 0.76
C SER A 224 -23.48 -26.21 0.60
N SER A 225 -23.45 -27.30 1.35
CA SER A 225 -22.71 -28.56 1.14
C SER A 225 -21.18 -28.49 1.00
N VAL A 226 -20.49 -28.48 2.15
CA VAL A 226 -19.20 -29.18 2.29
C VAL A 226 -19.44 -30.37 3.23
N PRO A 227 -19.10 -31.62 2.85
CA PRO A 227 -19.25 -32.75 3.75
C PRO A 227 -18.25 -32.57 4.90
N VAL A 228 -18.77 -32.40 6.10
CA VAL A 228 -17.99 -32.45 7.34
C VAL A 228 -17.50 -33.88 7.50
N GLY A 229 -16.27 -34.13 7.05
CA GLY A 229 -15.52 -35.31 7.44
C GLY A 229 -15.03 -35.10 8.87
N GLU A 230 -15.68 -35.76 9.82
CA GLU A 230 -15.20 -35.94 11.19
C GLU A 230 -13.87 -36.73 11.14
N ASP A 231 -12.75 -36.01 11.17
CA ASP A 231 -11.45 -36.39 11.74
C ASP A 231 -10.42 -35.28 11.41
N VAL A 232 -10.65 -34.06 11.91
CA VAL A 232 -9.58 -33.06 11.97
C VAL A 232 -8.81 -33.34 13.25
N SER A 233 -7.78 -34.19 13.14
CA SER A 233 -6.75 -34.32 14.17
C SER A 233 -6.28 -32.92 14.58
N GLU A 234 -6.23 -32.67 15.89
CA GLU A 234 -5.62 -31.49 16.49
C GLU A 234 -4.33 -31.15 15.72
N GLY A 235 -4.41 -30.08 14.93
CA GLY A 235 -3.34 -29.70 14.02
C GLY A 235 -2.05 -29.51 14.81
N THR A 236 -0.99 -30.16 14.35
CA THR A 236 0.38 -29.97 14.84
C THR A 236 0.67 -28.48 14.88
N ARG A 237 0.54 -27.87 16.05
CA ARG A 237 0.96 -26.49 16.28
C ARG A 237 2.43 -26.44 15.91
N VAL A 238 2.76 -25.67 14.87
CA VAL A 238 4.14 -25.49 14.45
C VAL A 238 4.80 -24.63 15.52
N THR A 239 5.38 -25.27 16.53
CA THR A 239 6.24 -24.55 17.47
C THR A 239 7.40 -23.96 16.70
N THR A 240 7.42 -22.64 16.57
CA THR A 240 8.57 -21.87 16.10
C THR A 240 9.71 -22.05 17.09
N THR A 241 10.49 -23.11 16.93
CA THR A 241 11.76 -23.26 17.63
C THR A 241 12.70 -22.16 17.16
N THR A 242 13.09 -21.30 18.09
CA THR A 242 14.07 -20.25 17.86
C THR A 242 15.37 -20.88 17.35
N ARG A 243 15.71 -20.61 16.09
CA ARG A 243 16.94 -21.09 15.44
C ARG A 243 18.18 -20.58 16.22
N SER A 244 19.21 -21.41 16.33
CA SER A 244 20.47 -21.04 16.97
C SER A 244 21.12 -19.84 16.27
N SER A 245 21.90 -19.06 17.03
CA SER A 245 22.52 -17.79 16.59
C SER A 245 23.65 -17.94 15.55
N GLU A 246 23.77 -19.11 14.91
CA GLU A 246 24.85 -19.39 13.97
C GLU A 246 24.60 -18.75 12.60
N GLU A 247 25.67 -18.24 12.00
CA GLU A 247 25.63 -17.69 10.65
C GLU A 247 25.46 -18.83 9.65
N THR A 248 24.34 -18.83 8.92
CA THR A 248 24.01 -19.89 7.96
C THR A 248 24.03 -19.32 6.54
N ARG A 249 24.60 -20.05 5.58
CA ARG A 249 24.48 -19.70 4.16
C ARG A 249 23.03 -19.90 3.71
N ALA A 250 22.38 -18.83 3.27
CA ALA A 250 20.97 -18.86 2.89
C ALA A 250 20.72 -19.39 1.49
N GLY A 251 21.75 -19.38 0.62
CA GLY A 251 21.52 -19.44 -0.81
C GLY A 251 20.97 -18.09 -1.30
N PRO A 252 20.01 -18.07 -2.25
CA PRO A 252 19.45 -16.83 -2.78
C PRO A 252 18.76 -15.97 -1.70
N VAL A 253 19.15 -14.70 -1.61
CA VAL A 253 18.62 -13.73 -0.63
C VAL A 253 17.47 -12.86 -1.15
N LEU A 254 17.05 -13.07 -2.41
CA LEU A 254 16.04 -12.25 -3.06
C LEU A 254 14.74 -12.10 -2.23
N PRO A 255 14.18 -13.12 -1.56
CA PRO A 255 13.00 -12.95 -0.71
C PRO A 255 13.19 -11.90 0.40
N PHE A 256 14.38 -11.83 1.01
CA PHE A 256 14.67 -10.84 2.05
C PHE A 256 14.61 -9.41 1.49
N LEU A 257 15.05 -9.20 0.24
CA LEU A 257 14.99 -7.89 -0.41
C LEU A 257 13.55 -7.40 -0.65
N LEU A 258 12.55 -8.28 -0.59
CA LEU A 258 11.14 -7.90 -0.76
C LEU A 258 10.56 -7.21 0.48
N ALA A 259 11.12 -7.45 1.67
CA ALA A 259 10.61 -6.90 2.92
C ALA A 259 10.59 -5.36 2.93
N GLY A 260 11.63 -4.72 2.39
CA GLY A 260 11.72 -3.26 2.34
C GLY A 260 10.61 -2.61 1.50
N PRO A 261 10.42 -3.02 0.23
CA PRO A 261 9.26 -2.61 -0.56
C PRO A 261 7.92 -2.86 0.11
N LEU A 262 7.69 -4.06 0.65
CA LEU A 262 6.41 -4.42 1.30
C LEU A 262 6.14 -3.61 2.58
N ALA A 263 7.17 -3.26 3.34
CA ALA A 263 7.03 -2.38 4.50
C ALA A 263 6.67 -0.95 4.08
N ARG A 264 7.27 -0.43 3.01
CA ARG A 264 6.97 0.93 2.53
C ARG A 264 5.56 1.11 2.00
N THR A 265 4.88 0.04 1.61
CA THR A 265 3.49 0.06 1.18
C THR A 265 2.51 -0.25 2.31
N GLY A 266 2.98 -0.45 3.55
CA GLY A 266 2.15 -0.90 4.67
C GLY A 266 1.66 -2.35 4.55
N TYR A 267 2.05 -3.08 3.49
CA TYR A 267 1.64 -4.46 3.28
C TYR A 267 2.19 -5.36 4.37
N LEU A 268 3.45 -5.16 4.77
CA LEU A 268 4.06 -5.93 5.85
C LEU A 268 3.32 -5.75 7.18
N ASP A 269 2.92 -4.51 7.48
CA ASP A 269 2.20 -4.16 8.70
C ASP A 269 0.78 -4.73 8.70
N ALA A 270 0.15 -4.89 7.53
CA ALA A 270 -1.17 -5.47 7.38
C ALA A 270 -1.23 -7.01 7.56
N ILE A 271 -0.12 -7.73 7.36
CA ILE A 271 -0.10 -9.20 7.44
C ILE A 271 -0.52 -9.71 8.82
N GLY A 272 0.05 -9.15 9.90
CA GLY A 272 -0.30 -9.56 11.27
C GLY A 272 -1.78 -9.38 11.58
N PRO A 273 -2.32 -8.15 11.48
CA PRO A 273 -3.74 -7.85 11.71
C PRO A 273 -4.69 -8.67 10.82
N ALA A 274 -4.38 -8.81 9.53
CA ALA A 274 -5.21 -9.60 8.63
C ALA A 274 -5.27 -11.06 9.09
N LEU A 275 -4.13 -11.68 9.40
CA LEU A 275 -4.11 -13.05 9.91
C LEU A 275 -4.76 -13.18 11.29
N SER A 276 -4.63 -12.17 12.16
CA SER A 276 -5.27 -12.11 13.48
C SER A 276 -6.79 -12.19 13.38
N GLY A 277 -7.39 -11.50 12.39
CA GLY A 277 -8.84 -11.54 12.13
C GLY A 277 -9.40 -12.93 11.81
N VAL A 278 -8.55 -13.86 11.38
CA VAL A 278 -8.89 -15.27 11.14
C VAL A 278 -8.19 -16.23 12.10
N ARG A 279 -7.61 -15.72 13.20
CA ARG A 279 -6.90 -16.47 14.25
C ARG A 279 -5.68 -17.26 13.74
N LEU A 280 -4.96 -16.71 12.77
CA LEU A 280 -3.74 -17.28 12.17
C LEU A 280 -2.50 -16.38 12.37
N ALA A 281 -2.51 -15.46 13.33
CA ALA A 281 -1.39 -14.55 13.56
C ALA A 281 -0.08 -15.31 13.86
N GLU A 282 -0.14 -16.43 14.58
CA GLU A 282 1.01 -17.31 14.87
C GLU A 282 1.56 -17.99 13.59
N ASP A 283 0.76 -18.09 12.53
CA ASP A 283 1.11 -18.74 11.26
C ASP A 283 1.70 -17.78 10.22
N ALA A 284 2.04 -16.54 10.60
CA ALA A 284 2.64 -15.56 9.68
C ALA A 284 3.90 -16.07 8.97
N SER A 285 4.67 -16.96 9.62
CA SER A 285 5.82 -17.64 9.02
C SER A 285 5.46 -18.53 7.82
N LEU A 286 4.27 -19.16 7.81
CA LEU A 286 3.79 -19.96 6.69
C LEU A 286 3.44 -19.09 5.49
N PHE A 287 2.88 -17.89 5.73
CA PHE A 287 2.66 -16.88 4.68
C PHE A 287 3.99 -16.43 4.06
N ALA A 288 4.99 -16.13 4.88
CA ALA A 288 6.33 -15.77 4.42
C ALA A 288 6.98 -16.88 3.59
N ALA A 289 6.80 -18.14 4.00
CA ALA A 289 7.29 -19.28 3.23
C ALA A 289 6.61 -19.38 1.85
N ALA A 290 5.28 -19.15 1.77
CA ALA A 290 4.56 -19.08 0.50
C ALA A 290 5.10 -17.97 -0.41
N LEU A 291 5.36 -16.79 0.16
CA LEU A 291 5.95 -15.66 -0.56
C LEU A 291 7.35 -15.99 -1.09
N ALA A 292 8.21 -16.62 -0.29
CA ALA A 292 9.53 -17.04 -0.75
C ALA A 292 9.47 -18.13 -1.84
N TYR A 293 8.53 -19.08 -1.72
CA TYR A 293 8.30 -20.09 -2.76
C TYR A 293 7.90 -19.48 -4.10
N LYS A 294 7.13 -18.39 -4.09
CA LYS A 294 6.74 -17.69 -5.32
C LYS A 294 7.96 -17.18 -6.12
N VAL A 295 9.03 -16.80 -5.43
CA VAL A 295 10.18 -16.09 -6.02
C VAL A 295 11.37 -17.03 -6.27
N LEU A 296 11.58 -18.03 -5.41
CA LEU A 296 12.72 -18.95 -5.49
C LEU A 296 12.35 -20.38 -5.84
N GLY A 297 11.06 -20.73 -5.85
CA GLY A 297 10.61 -22.12 -5.77
C GLY A 297 10.90 -22.75 -4.40
N ARG A 298 10.77 -24.08 -4.31
CA ARG A 298 10.91 -24.82 -3.05
C ARG A 298 12.37 -25.02 -2.66
N THR A 299 12.92 -24.09 -1.89
CA THR A 299 14.34 -24.08 -1.48
C THR A 299 14.53 -23.93 0.03
N ALA A 300 15.71 -24.28 0.56
CA ALA A 300 16.06 -24.05 1.96
C ALA A 300 16.05 -22.54 2.34
N ALA A 301 16.28 -21.66 1.37
CA ALA A 301 16.20 -20.21 1.53
C ALA A 301 14.80 -19.76 1.97
N ALA A 302 13.74 -20.45 1.53
CA ALA A 302 12.36 -20.13 1.91
C ALA A 302 12.11 -20.39 3.40
N ALA A 303 12.61 -21.51 3.94
CA ALA A 303 12.55 -21.78 5.38
C ALA A 303 13.28 -20.69 6.17
N MET A 304 14.46 -20.31 5.70
CA MET A 304 15.27 -19.27 6.34
C MET A 304 14.57 -17.90 6.33
N PHE A 305 14.01 -17.48 5.19
CA PHE A 305 13.23 -16.26 5.07
C PHE A 305 12.03 -16.22 6.01
N ALA A 306 11.35 -17.36 6.15
CA ALA A 306 10.21 -17.53 7.07
C ALA A 306 10.61 -17.67 8.55
N GLY A 307 11.91 -17.73 8.87
CA GLY A 307 12.37 -18.01 10.24
C GLY A 307 12.09 -19.44 10.72
N LEU A 308 11.83 -20.37 9.80
CA LEU A 308 11.52 -21.77 10.05
C LEU A 308 12.74 -22.66 9.85
N GLU A 309 12.82 -23.77 10.60
CA GLU A 309 13.85 -24.78 10.37
C GLU A 309 13.65 -25.45 9.00
N THR A 310 12.41 -25.88 8.73
CA THR A 310 11.93 -26.43 7.46
C THR A 310 10.53 -25.89 7.18
N VAL A 311 10.17 -25.78 5.89
CA VAL A 311 8.81 -25.34 5.50
C VAL A 311 7.88 -26.55 5.45
N PRO A 312 6.77 -26.57 6.21
CA PRO A 312 5.80 -27.67 6.15
C PRO A 312 5.00 -27.65 4.84
N ASP A 313 4.10 -28.63 4.65
CA ASP A 313 3.09 -28.54 3.60
C ASP A 313 2.14 -27.37 3.89
N LEU A 314 2.01 -26.47 2.90
CA LEU A 314 1.21 -25.25 3.02
C LEU A 314 -0.27 -25.47 2.68
N THR A 315 -0.68 -26.67 2.26
CA THR A 315 -2.06 -26.96 1.83
C THR A 315 -3.09 -26.69 2.94
N GLY A 316 -2.78 -27.08 4.19
CA GLY A 316 -3.65 -26.82 5.33
C GLY A 316 -3.79 -25.32 5.62
N PHE A 317 -2.66 -24.63 5.72
CA PHE A 317 -2.60 -23.18 5.91
C PHE A 317 -3.35 -22.41 4.82
N ALA A 318 -3.16 -22.78 3.55
CA ALA A 318 -3.76 -22.09 2.42
C ALA A 318 -5.29 -22.15 2.43
N ARG A 319 -5.89 -23.23 2.95
CA ARG A 319 -7.35 -23.31 3.13
C ARG A 319 -7.83 -22.39 4.25
N LEU A 320 -7.10 -22.35 5.38
CA LEU A 320 -7.47 -21.58 6.56
C LEU A 320 -7.31 -20.07 6.33
N VAL A 321 -6.26 -19.65 5.62
CA VAL A 321 -5.93 -18.23 5.41
C VAL A 321 -6.84 -17.55 4.39
N ARG A 322 -7.59 -18.32 3.59
CA ARG A 322 -8.39 -17.80 2.46
C ARG A 322 -9.25 -16.57 2.81
N PRO A 323 -9.95 -16.48 3.96
CA PRO A 323 -10.78 -15.32 4.28
C PRO A 323 -9.97 -14.02 4.53
N ALA A 324 -8.69 -14.14 4.88
CA ALA A 324 -7.80 -13.01 5.14
C ALA A 324 -7.11 -12.46 3.88
N LEU A 325 -6.99 -13.28 2.83
CA LEU A 325 -6.28 -12.90 1.60
C LEU A 325 -6.84 -11.63 0.93
N PRO A 326 -8.16 -11.43 0.81
CA PRO A 326 -8.68 -10.22 0.17
C PRO A 326 -8.34 -8.92 0.92
N VAL A 327 -8.15 -8.96 2.25
CA VAL A 327 -7.68 -7.78 3.01
C VAL A 327 -6.26 -7.42 2.61
N LEU A 328 -5.38 -8.41 2.46
CA LEU A 328 -4.00 -8.19 2.02
C LEU A 328 -3.97 -7.65 0.59
N ASP A 329 -4.74 -8.27 -0.32
CA ASP A 329 -4.84 -7.82 -1.71
C ASP A 329 -5.43 -6.41 -1.79
N GLY A 330 -6.42 -6.08 -0.95
CA GLY A 330 -7.02 -4.75 -0.85
C GLY A 330 -6.05 -3.67 -0.38
N VAL A 331 -5.21 -3.94 0.64
CA VAL A 331 -4.19 -3.00 1.12
C VAL A 331 -3.13 -2.74 0.04
N LEU A 332 -2.74 -3.79 -0.67
CA LEU A 332 -1.84 -3.69 -1.82
C LEU A 332 -2.46 -2.84 -2.93
N ALA A 333 -3.70 -3.16 -3.33
CA ALA A 333 -4.43 -2.44 -4.36
C ALA A 333 -4.63 -0.97 -4.00
N LEU A 334 -5.04 -0.65 -2.78
CA LEU A 334 -5.23 0.73 -2.32
C LEU A 334 -3.95 1.56 -2.44
N SER A 335 -2.82 0.97 -2.01
CA SER A 335 -1.50 1.60 -2.17
C SER A 335 -1.17 1.88 -3.63
N LEU A 336 -1.58 0.99 -4.53
CA LEU A 336 -1.37 1.14 -5.97
C LEU A 336 -2.29 2.15 -6.62
N CYS A 337 -3.59 2.08 -6.36
CA CYS A 337 -4.56 3.04 -6.86
C CYS A 337 -4.20 4.47 -6.47
N ARG A 338 -3.71 4.69 -5.25
CA ARG A 338 -3.24 6.02 -4.79
C ARG A 338 -1.99 6.52 -5.53
N GLY A 339 -1.15 5.59 -5.98
CA GLY A 339 0.11 5.91 -6.65
C GLY A 339 -0.02 6.11 -8.15
N HIS A 340 -1.10 5.61 -8.74
CA HIS A 340 -1.39 5.64 -10.16
C HIS A 340 -1.73 7.07 -10.64
N ASP A 341 -1.30 7.40 -11.86
CA ASP A 341 -1.70 8.63 -12.55
C ASP A 341 -2.88 8.27 -13.48
N PRO A 342 -4.09 8.83 -13.28
CA PRO A 342 -5.26 8.52 -14.13
C PRO A 342 -5.08 8.85 -15.62
N ALA A 343 -4.05 9.63 -15.99
CA ALA A 343 -3.68 9.89 -17.38
C ALA A 343 -2.94 8.70 -18.03
N ASP A 344 -2.26 7.88 -17.22
CA ASP A 344 -1.57 6.68 -17.68
C ASP A 344 -2.57 5.52 -17.80
N PRO A 345 -2.44 4.65 -18.82
CA PRO A 345 -3.37 3.55 -18.99
C PRO A 345 -3.14 2.43 -17.98
N LEU A 346 -4.21 1.67 -17.70
CA LEU A 346 -4.10 0.35 -17.08
C LEU A 346 -4.07 -0.75 -18.14
N LEU A 347 -3.53 -1.90 -17.79
CA LEU A 347 -3.50 -3.09 -18.62
C LEU A 347 -4.44 -4.15 -18.05
N VAL A 348 -5.13 -4.88 -18.92
CA VAL A 348 -5.90 -6.08 -18.56
C VAL A 348 -5.40 -7.26 -19.39
N THR A 349 -5.13 -8.38 -18.73
CA THR A 349 -4.75 -9.65 -19.36
C THR A 349 -5.41 -10.83 -18.65
N GLY A 350 -5.64 -11.91 -19.38
CA GLY A 350 -6.07 -13.19 -18.82
C GLY A 350 -4.92 -13.88 -18.09
N VAL A 351 -5.20 -14.42 -16.90
CA VAL A 351 -4.28 -15.20 -16.08
C VAL A 351 -5.05 -16.34 -15.44
N ASP A 352 -4.65 -17.58 -15.77
CA ASP A 352 -5.35 -18.81 -15.39
C ASP A 352 -6.84 -18.80 -15.76
N ASP A 353 -7.71 -18.67 -14.76
CA ASP A 353 -9.16 -18.67 -14.83
C ASP A 353 -9.77 -17.28 -14.56
N GLY A 354 -8.98 -16.21 -14.65
CA GLY A 354 -9.44 -14.84 -14.41
C GLY A 354 -8.65 -13.78 -15.16
N LEU A 355 -8.76 -12.56 -14.67
CA LEU A 355 -8.21 -11.34 -15.23
C LEU A 355 -7.24 -10.70 -14.23
N LEU A 356 -6.13 -10.19 -14.73
CA LEU A 356 -5.16 -9.41 -13.98
C LEU A 356 -5.21 -7.95 -14.46
N LEU A 357 -5.42 -7.03 -13.54
CA LEU A 357 -5.33 -5.58 -13.75
C LEU A 357 -3.93 -5.11 -13.34
N VAL A 358 -3.24 -4.38 -14.22
CA VAL A 358 -1.83 -4.00 -14.04
C VAL A 358 -1.62 -2.53 -14.39
N ASP A 359 -0.84 -1.80 -13.60
CA ASP A 359 -0.35 -0.47 -13.97
C ASP A 359 0.68 -0.55 -15.11
N ALA A 360 0.46 0.19 -16.20
CA ALA A 360 1.30 0.08 -17.39
C ALA A 360 2.74 0.62 -17.21
N GLN A 361 2.95 1.57 -16.28
CA GLN A 361 4.20 2.31 -16.15
C GLN A 361 5.31 1.43 -15.55
N GLY A 362 4.97 0.62 -14.55
CA GLY A 362 5.93 -0.28 -13.87
C GLY A 362 5.57 -1.76 -13.94
N LEU A 363 4.51 -2.12 -14.66
CA LEU A 363 3.91 -3.46 -14.63
C LEU A 363 3.58 -3.90 -13.21
N PHE A 364 3.01 -3.01 -12.41
CA PHE A 364 2.59 -3.30 -11.05
C PHE A 364 1.21 -3.95 -11.03
N PRO A 365 1.06 -5.22 -10.62
CA PRO A 365 -0.25 -5.84 -10.56
C PRO A 365 -1.10 -5.21 -9.45
N ILE A 366 -2.27 -4.69 -9.82
CA ILE A 366 -3.21 -4.02 -8.93
C ILE A 366 -4.16 -5.02 -8.29
N ALA A 367 -4.76 -5.88 -9.11
CA ALA A 367 -5.76 -6.82 -8.67
C ALA A 367 -5.87 -8.02 -9.61
N TRP A 368 -6.37 -9.13 -9.09
CA TRP A 368 -6.87 -10.26 -9.87
C TRP A 368 -8.35 -10.45 -9.57
N ALA A 369 -9.15 -10.75 -10.58
CA ALA A 369 -10.56 -11.08 -10.42
C ALA A 369 -10.96 -12.22 -11.37
N PRO A 370 -11.99 -13.02 -11.05
CA PRO A 370 -12.46 -14.08 -11.95
C PRO A 370 -13.09 -13.52 -13.23
N ASP A 371 -13.58 -12.29 -13.21
CA ASP A 371 -14.28 -11.63 -14.31
C ASP A 371 -14.03 -10.11 -14.30
N ALA A 372 -14.58 -9.42 -15.30
CA ALA A 372 -14.41 -7.98 -15.46
C ALA A 372 -15.07 -7.18 -14.33
N ASN A 373 -16.19 -7.65 -13.77
CA ASN A 373 -16.92 -6.94 -12.72
C ASN A 373 -16.08 -6.85 -11.45
N GLY A 374 -15.36 -7.91 -11.09
CA GLY A 374 -14.45 -7.90 -9.96
C GLY A 374 -13.27 -6.91 -10.11
N LEU A 375 -12.94 -6.46 -11.32
CA LEU A 375 -11.91 -5.43 -11.53
C LEU A 375 -12.44 -4.00 -11.35
N MET A 376 -13.75 -3.78 -11.40
CA MET A 376 -14.34 -2.43 -11.45
C MET A 376 -14.03 -1.58 -10.21
N PRO A 377 -14.12 -2.09 -8.97
CA PRO A 377 -13.75 -1.31 -7.79
C PRO A 377 -12.31 -0.79 -7.86
N HIS A 378 -11.39 -1.61 -8.39
CA HIS A 378 -9.98 -1.23 -8.54
C HIS A 378 -9.76 -0.20 -9.66
N TRP A 379 -10.45 -0.36 -10.79
CA TRP A 379 -10.41 0.60 -11.90
C TRP A 379 -10.97 1.97 -11.51
N THR A 380 -12.09 2.01 -10.81
CA THR A 380 -12.67 3.26 -10.27
C THR A 380 -11.74 3.90 -9.24
N ALA A 381 -11.14 3.10 -8.35
CA ALA A 381 -10.16 3.60 -7.38
C ALA A 381 -8.89 4.20 -8.04
N CYS A 382 -8.56 3.78 -9.26
CA CYS A 382 -7.49 4.37 -10.07
C CYS A 382 -7.91 5.65 -10.82
N GLY A 383 -9.15 6.13 -10.67
CA GLY A 383 -9.65 7.33 -11.34
C GLY A 383 -10.17 7.08 -12.77
N GLU A 384 -10.62 5.87 -13.06
CA GLU A 384 -11.23 5.47 -14.34
C GLU A 384 -10.34 5.75 -15.60
N PRO A 385 -9.05 5.36 -15.55
CA PRO A 385 -8.12 5.54 -16.66
C PRO A 385 -8.54 4.71 -17.88
N PRO A 386 -8.05 5.06 -19.09
CA PRO A 386 -8.20 4.19 -20.25
C PRO A 386 -7.51 2.84 -20.01
N VAL A 387 -8.08 1.77 -20.55
CA VAL A 387 -7.56 0.41 -20.40
C VAL A 387 -7.00 -0.10 -21.73
N LEU A 388 -5.87 -0.82 -21.67
CA LEU A 388 -5.31 -1.58 -22.76
C LEU A 388 -5.52 -3.07 -22.48
N VAL A 389 -6.36 -3.72 -23.28
CA VAL A 389 -6.64 -5.16 -23.11
C VAL A 389 -5.74 -5.96 -24.05
N CYS A 390 -4.84 -6.76 -23.48
CA CYS A 390 -3.80 -7.49 -24.20
C CYS A 390 -4.27 -8.88 -24.65
N ASP A 391 -3.79 -9.32 -25.82
CA ASP A 391 -4.03 -10.67 -26.36
C ASP A 391 -3.55 -11.77 -25.41
N SER A 392 -4.52 -12.47 -24.82
CA SER A 392 -4.36 -13.50 -23.79
C SER A 392 -5.64 -14.33 -23.75
N PRO A 393 -5.66 -15.52 -23.11
CA PRO A 393 -6.89 -16.28 -22.93
C PRO A 393 -7.86 -15.51 -22.01
N LEU A 394 -8.69 -14.66 -22.60
CA LEU A 394 -9.71 -13.88 -21.90
C LEU A 394 -11.01 -14.70 -21.76
N PRO A 395 -11.78 -14.50 -20.67
CA PRO A 395 -13.15 -14.96 -20.60
C PRO A 395 -13.97 -14.44 -21.80
N PRO A 396 -14.85 -15.26 -22.42
CA PRO A 396 -15.57 -14.86 -23.64
C PRO A 396 -16.42 -13.60 -23.52
N THR A 397 -16.87 -13.25 -22.30
CA THR A 397 -17.68 -12.06 -22.04
C THR A 397 -16.86 -10.83 -21.65
N CYS A 398 -15.54 -10.98 -21.42
CA CYS A 398 -14.69 -9.94 -20.85
C CYS A 398 -14.81 -8.58 -21.56
N LEU A 399 -14.66 -8.55 -22.89
CA LEU A 399 -14.73 -7.30 -23.67
C LEU A 399 -16.10 -6.63 -23.59
N ARG A 400 -17.17 -7.44 -23.59
CA ARG A 400 -18.55 -6.96 -23.46
C ARG A 400 -18.83 -6.44 -22.06
N ASP A 401 -18.37 -7.15 -21.04
CA ASP A 401 -18.59 -6.79 -19.64
C ASP A 401 -17.86 -5.48 -19.33
N LEU A 402 -16.59 -5.33 -19.74
CA LEU A 402 -15.84 -4.07 -19.66
C LEU A 402 -16.56 -2.92 -20.39
N ALA A 403 -17.02 -3.15 -21.62
CA ALA A 403 -17.72 -2.11 -22.37
C ALA A 403 -19.07 -1.72 -21.74
N SER A 404 -19.81 -2.69 -21.20
CA SER A 404 -21.09 -2.43 -20.52
C SER A 404 -20.92 -1.70 -19.18
N ALA A 405 -19.79 -1.89 -18.51
CA ALA A 405 -19.37 -1.11 -17.35
C ALA A 405 -18.87 0.30 -17.71
N GLY A 406 -18.83 0.66 -19.01
CA GLY A 406 -18.39 1.99 -19.47
C GLY A 406 -16.88 2.16 -19.58
N VAL A 407 -16.11 1.08 -19.48
CA VAL A 407 -14.65 1.13 -19.57
C VAL A 407 -14.23 1.54 -20.99
N ARG A 408 -13.41 2.59 -21.06
CA ARG A 408 -12.81 3.06 -22.31
C ARG A 408 -11.54 2.25 -22.57
N PHE A 409 -11.50 1.47 -23.64
CA PHE A 409 -10.33 0.63 -23.90
C PHE A 409 -9.92 0.51 -25.37
N ILE A 410 -8.67 0.09 -25.58
CA ILE A 410 -8.09 -0.37 -26.85
C ILE A 410 -7.64 -1.82 -26.67
N THR A 411 -7.86 -2.66 -27.69
CA THR A 411 -7.42 -4.06 -27.67
C THR A 411 -6.96 -4.54 -29.04
N ASP A 412 -6.01 -5.47 -29.05
CA ASP A 412 -5.62 -6.27 -30.21
C ASP A 412 -6.35 -7.63 -30.27
N VAL A 413 -7.15 -7.96 -29.26
CA VAL A 413 -8.02 -9.14 -29.23
C VAL A 413 -9.11 -9.00 -30.27
N LEU A 414 -9.37 -10.09 -31.01
CA LEU A 414 -10.43 -10.12 -32.00
C LEU A 414 -11.81 -10.14 -31.29
N PRO A 415 -12.70 -9.16 -31.55
CA PRO A 415 -14.03 -9.13 -30.94
C PRO A 415 -14.87 -10.33 -31.39
N LEU A 416 -15.69 -10.82 -30.48
CA LEU A 416 -16.74 -11.78 -30.76
C LEU A 416 -17.98 -11.07 -31.34
N ARG A 417 -18.92 -11.89 -31.83
CA ARG A 417 -20.23 -11.38 -32.25
C ARG A 417 -20.90 -10.72 -31.04
N GLU A 418 -21.46 -9.52 -31.24
CA GLU A 418 -22.13 -8.69 -30.23
C GLU A 418 -21.22 -7.86 -29.33
N ASP A 419 -19.89 -7.94 -29.49
CA ASP A 419 -19.01 -7.00 -28.79
C ASP A 419 -19.21 -5.59 -29.37
N PRO A 420 -19.46 -4.57 -28.52
CA PRO A 420 -19.77 -3.20 -28.97
C PRO A 420 -18.49 -2.44 -29.36
N LEU A 421 -17.64 -3.05 -30.20
CA LEU A 421 -16.31 -2.56 -30.54
C LEU A 421 -16.24 -2.08 -31.98
N THR A 422 -15.49 -0.99 -32.16
CA THR A 422 -15.22 -0.41 -33.48
C THR A 422 -13.75 -0.58 -33.83
N ARG A 423 -13.48 -0.86 -35.11
CA ARG A 423 -12.11 -1.05 -35.59
C ARG A 423 -11.41 0.30 -35.72
N LEU A 424 -10.21 0.40 -35.15
CA LEU A 424 -9.34 1.55 -35.34
C LEU A 424 -8.72 1.55 -36.75
N PRO A 425 -8.59 2.72 -37.40
CA PRO A 425 -7.89 2.81 -38.69
C PRO A 425 -6.40 2.55 -38.49
N GLY A 426 -5.86 1.54 -39.18
CA GLY A 426 -4.44 1.20 -39.05
C GLY A 426 -4.05 -0.11 -39.73
N ARG A 427 -2.74 -0.36 -39.82
CA ARG A 427 -2.18 -1.61 -40.35
C ARG A 427 -2.38 -2.79 -39.40
N ARG A 428 -2.29 -2.54 -38.08
CA ARG A 428 -2.59 -3.54 -37.05
C ARG A 428 -4.10 -3.51 -36.76
N PRO A 429 -4.78 -4.67 -36.71
CA PRO A 429 -6.19 -4.72 -36.39
C PRO A 429 -6.38 -4.46 -34.89
N LEU A 430 -6.62 -3.19 -34.54
CA LEU A 430 -6.96 -2.80 -33.18
C LEU A 430 -8.44 -2.42 -33.12
N TRP A 431 -9.02 -2.59 -31.94
CA TRP A 431 -10.43 -2.35 -31.65
C TRP A 431 -10.56 -1.44 -30.43
N THR A 432 -11.64 -0.66 -30.37
CA THR A 432 -11.89 0.27 -29.26
C THR A 432 -13.37 0.45 -28.97
N THR A 433 -13.69 0.79 -27.72
CA THR A 433 -15.00 1.33 -27.30
C THR A 433 -15.16 2.82 -27.65
N GLY A 434 -14.10 3.50 -28.10
CA GLY A 434 -14.09 4.93 -28.42
C GLY A 434 -13.60 5.80 -27.25
N GLY A 435 -13.29 7.07 -27.52
CA GLY A 435 -12.88 8.02 -26.48
C GLY A 435 -11.50 7.78 -25.83
N VAL A 436 -10.69 6.88 -26.42
CA VAL A 436 -9.30 6.62 -26.04
C VAL A 436 -8.37 7.21 -27.09
N GLU A 437 -7.30 7.87 -26.65
CA GLU A 437 -6.30 8.43 -27.56
C GLU A 437 -5.56 7.31 -28.31
N THR A 438 -5.54 7.36 -29.64
CA THR A 438 -4.93 6.32 -30.48
C THR A 438 -3.42 6.17 -30.26
N ARG A 439 -2.75 7.14 -29.64
CA ARG A 439 -1.31 7.03 -29.31
C ARG A 439 -1.04 5.93 -28.28
N LEU A 440 -1.98 5.66 -27.37
CA LEU A 440 -1.85 4.61 -26.35
C LEU A 440 -1.75 3.21 -26.98
N ALA A 441 -2.27 3.02 -28.19
CA ALA A 441 -2.10 1.78 -28.95
C ALA A 441 -0.64 1.44 -29.26
N ALA A 442 0.25 2.43 -29.35
CA ALA A 442 1.68 2.20 -29.59
C ALA A 442 2.41 1.70 -28.32
N GLU A 443 1.78 1.86 -27.15
CA GLU A 443 2.39 1.61 -25.84
C GLU A 443 2.08 0.23 -25.28
N LEU A 444 1.28 -0.60 -25.97
CA LEU A 444 0.94 -1.98 -25.58
C LEU A 444 2.20 -2.80 -25.23
N PRO A 445 2.47 -3.07 -23.93
CA PRO A 445 3.67 -3.77 -23.51
C PRO A 445 3.44 -5.29 -23.47
N ALA A 446 2.70 -5.84 -24.45
CA ALA A 446 2.19 -7.22 -24.44
C ALA A 446 3.28 -8.25 -24.11
N ALA A 447 4.44 -8.17 -24.77
CA ALA A 447 5.54 -9.09 -24.52
C ALA A 447 6.08 -9.05 -23.08
N ARG A 448 6.15 -7.87 -22.46
CA ARG A 448 6.63 -7.74 -21.07
C ARG A 448 5.58 -8.21 -20.07
N LEU A 449 4.30 -7.96 -20.37
CA LEU A 449 3.19 -8.46 -19.57
C LEU A 449 3.11 -10.00 -19.62
N ASP A 450 3.32 -10.60 -20.80
CA ASP A 450 3.42 -12.05 -20.96
C ASP A 450 4.57 -12.65 -20.15
N ASP A 451 5.73 -11.99 -20.17
CA ASP A 451 6.90 -12.40 -19.38
C ASP A 451 6.62 -12.31 -17.87
N LEU A 452 5.91 -11.26 -17.43
CA LEU A 452 5.46 -11.12 -16.04
C LEU A 452 4.54 -12.26 -15.62
N VAL A 453 3.50 -12.53 -16.41
CA VAL A 453 2.53 -13.60 -16.14
C VAL A 453 3.24 -14.95 -16.09
N ARG A 454 4.12 -15.23 -17.06
CA ARG A 454 4.88 -16.49 -17.12
C ARG A 454 5.85 -16.65 -15.95
N ALA A 455 6.46 -15.56 -15.46
CA ALA A 455 7.44 -15.63 -14.39
C ALA A 455 6.79 -15.74 -13.00
N LEU A 456 5.72 -14.98 -12.74
CA LEU A 456 5.19 -14.79 -11.38
C LEU A 456 3.77 -15.29 -11.17
N PHE A 457 3.00 -15.58 -12.22
CA PHE A 457 1.61 -16.05 -12.09
C PHE A 457 1.42 -17.51 -12.52
N VAL A 458 2.50 -18.21 -12.89
CA VAL A 458 2.45 -19.67 -13.08
C VAL A 458 2.27 -20.37 -11.73
N PRO A 459 1.32 -21.30 -11.60
CA PRO A 459 1.07 -22.02 -10.36
C PRO A 459 2.26 -22.86 -9.86
N LEU A 460 2.70 -22.61 -8.63
CA LEU A 460 3.74 -23.31 -7.88
C LEU A 460 3.20 -23.94 -6.59
N LEU A 461 2.04 -23.48 -6.11
CA LEU A 461 1.35 -23.97 -4.92
C LEU A 461 0.04 -24.67 -5.33
N PRO A 462 -0.45 -25.64 -4.54
CA PRO A 462 -1.72 -26.31 -4.83
C PRO A 462 -2.94 -25.39 -4.63
N ALA A 463 -2.80 -24.34 -3.81
CA ALA A 463 -3.88 -23.41 -3.47
C ALA A 463 -3.74 -22.10 -4.24
N ARG A 464 -4.62 -21.91 -5.22
CA ARG A 464 -4.55 -20.82 -6.20
C ARG A 464 -4.73 -19.44 -5.56
N GLU A 465 -5.58 -19.31 -4.57
CA GLU A 465 -5.86 -18.02 -3.94
C GLU A 465 -4.65 -17.49 -3.18
N LEU A 466 -4.05 -18.31 -2.31
CA LEU A 466 -2.81 -17.95 -1.61
C LEU A 466 -1.70 -17.63 -2.60
N GLU A 467 -1.58 -18.43 -3.66
CA GLU A 467 -0.62 -18.20 -4.72
C GLU A 467 -0.80 -16.85 -5.42
N ARG A 468 -2.04 -16.49 -5.76
CA ARG A 468 -2.34 -15.20 -6.39
C ARG A 468 -1.95 -14.04 -5.48
N THR A 469 -2.34 -14.08 -4.20
CA THR A 469 -1.98 -13.04 -3.22
C THR A 469 -0.46 -12.89 -3.08
N VAL A 470 0.29 -13.99 -2.96
CA VAL A 470 1.76 -13.88 -2.90
C VAL A 470 2.39 -13.49 -4.24
N ALA A 471 1.78 -13.81 -5.37
CA ALA A 471 2.20 -13.34 -6.69
C ALA A 471 2.05 -11.82 -6.82
N LEU A 472 0.93 -11.26 -6.37
CA LEU A 472 0.70 -9.81 -6.33
C LEU A 472 1.75 -9.13 -5.44
N ALA A 473 1.94 -9.61 -4.21
CA ALA A 473 2.93 -9.08 -3.27
C ALA A 473 4.38 -9.16 -3.80
N ALA A 474 4.77 -10.32 -4.34
CA ALA A 474 6.10 -10.50 -4.92
C ALA A 474 6.32 -9.60 -6.14
N SER A 475 5.34 -9.52 -7.05
CA SER A 475 5.42 -8.69 -8.26
C SER A 475 5.55 -7.21 -7.91
N LEU A 476 4.74 -6.72 -6.96
CA LEU A 476 4.85 -5.35 -6.45
C LEU A 476 6.26 -5.08 -5.91
N ALA A 477 6.74 -5.92 -5.00
CA ALA A 477 8.03 -5.71 -4.35
C ALA A 477 9.20 -5.74 -5.36
N LEU A 478 9.18 -6.69 -6.29
CA LEU A 478 10.16 -6.79 -7.37
C LEU A 478 10.09 -5.58 -8.33
N GLY A 479 8.88 -5.13 -8.68
CA GLY A 479 8.66 -3.95 -9.51
C GLY A 479 9.18 -2.68 -8.82
N MET A 480 8.99 -2.54 -7.50
CA MET A 480 9.47 -1.38 -6.75
C MET A 480 11.00 -1.34 -6.71
N ILE A 481 11.65 -2.49 -6.57
CA ILE A 481 13.11 -2.59 -6.69
C ILE A 481 13.55 -2.18 -8.10
N ALA A 482 12.88 -2.68 -9.14
CA ALA A 482 13.22 -2.31 -10.52
C ALA A 482 13.08 -0.81 -10.77
N TRP A 483 11.98 -0.24 -10.27
CA TRP A 483 11.68 1.18 -10.34
C TRP A 483 12.78 2.02 -9.68
N GLN A 484 13.19 1.65 -8.47
CA GLN A 484 14.22 2.37 -7.72
C GLN A 484 15.59 2.32 -8.39
N LEU A 485 15.95 1.18 -8.99
CA LEU A 485 17.28 0.97 -9.51
C LEU A 485 17.46 1.42 -10.97
N TRP A 486 16.41 1.31 -11.78
CA TRP A 486 16.58 1.31 -13.24
C TRP A 486 15.63 2.22 -14.04
N ARG A 487 14.59 2.81 -13.43
CA ARG A 487 13.59 3.61 -14.17
C ARG A 487 14.17 4.71 -15.07
N GLU A 488 15.33 5.27 -14.71
CA GLU A 488 15.99 6.35 -15.47
C GLU A 488 16.77 5.84 -16.69
N ARG A 489 16.95 4.51 -16.83
CA ARG A 489 17.82 3.89 -17.83
C ARG A 489 17.09 2.91 -18.73
N GLU A 490 16.12 2.19 -18.18
CA GLU A 490 15.32 1.20 -18.91
C GLU A 490 13.93 1.08 -18.25
N PRO A 491 12.91 0.62 -19.01
CA PRO A 491 11.57 0.43 -18.47
C PRO A 491 11.59 -0.55 -17.27
N PRO A 492 11.08 -0.14 -16.09
CA PRO A 492 11.13 -0.96 -14.89
C PRO A 492 10.14 -2.13 -14.98
N ASP A 493 10.59 -3.33 -14.59
CA ASP A 493 9.87 -4.60 -14.71
C ASP A 493 10.16 -5.52 -13.51
N PRO A 494 9.15 -6.14 -12.87
CA PRO A 494 9.38 -7.17 -11.86
C PRO A 494 10.29 -8.32 -12.33
N VAL A 495 10.15 -8.75 -13.59
CA VAL A 495 10.94 -9.86 -14.17
C VAL A 495 12.42 -9.49 -14.31
N LEU A 496 12.71 -8.21 -14.53
CA LEU A 496 14.08 -7.70 -14.57
C LEU A 496 14.77 -7.83 -13.21
N THR A 497 14.08 -7.51 -12.12
CA THR A 497 14.58 -7.71 -10.75
C THR A 497 14.83 -9.17 -10.48
N LEU A 498 13.85 -10.03 -10.80
CA LEU A 498 13.96 -11.47 -10.63
C LEU A 498 15.20 -12.01 -11.35
N THR A 499 15.36 -11.67 -12.63
CA THR A 499 16.49 -12.13 -13.46
C THR A 499 17.84 -11.67 -12.94
N ARG A 500 17.94 -10.43 -12.43
CA ARG A 500 19.21 -9.84 -11.99
C ARG A 500 19.65 -10.26 -10.60
N PHE A 501 18.73 -10.71 -9.75
CA PHE A 501 19.00 -11.01 -8.35
C PHE A 501 18.60 -12.43 -7.90
N ALA A 502 18.03 -13.27 -8.77
CA ALA A 502 17.67 -14.66 -8.43
C ALA A 502 18.88 -15.49 -7.97
N ASP A 503 20.08 -15.18 -8.46
CA ASP A 503 21.35 -15.82 -8.11
C ASP A 503 22.15 -15.05 -7.06
N LEU A 504 21.59 -13.99 -6.45
CA LEU A 504 22.27 -13.24 -5.41
C LEU A 504 22.26 -14.05 -4.11
N GLU A 505 23.38 -14.70 -3.81
CA GLU A 505 23.56 -15.44 -2.57
C GLU A 505 23.92 -14.54 -1.37
N GLY A 506 23.76 -15.05 -0.15
CA GLY A 506 24.20 -14.36 1.07
C GLY A 506 24.17 -15.26 2.31
N THR A 507 24.62 -14.70 3.44
CA THR A 507 24.53 -15.34 4.76
C THR A 507 23.50 -14.67 5.64
N VAL A 508 22.82 -15.45 6.46
CA VAL A 508 21.80 -14.96 7.39
C VAL A 508 22.15 -15.42 8.79
N ARG A 509 22.05 -14.49 9.74
CA ARG A 509 22.26 -14.74 11.16
C ARG A 509 21.05 -14.25 11.94
N PHE A 510 20.46 -15.16 12.70
CA PHE A 510 19.34 -14.85 13.59
C PHE A 510 19.89 -14.47 14.97
N THR A 511 19.39 -13.37 15.51
CA THR A 511 19.58 -13.01 16.92
C THR A 511 18.20 -12.85 17.58
N ARG A 512 18.20 -12.46 18.85
CA ARG A 512 16.97 -12.23 19.61
C ARG A 512 16.12 -11.12 18.97
N ASP A 513 16.74 -9.99 18.61
CA ASP A 513 16.01 -8.79 18.20
C ASP A 513 16.20 -8.45 16.72
N VAL A 514 17.20 -9.08 16.07
CA VAL A 514 17.61 -8.76 14.70
C VAL A 514 17.82 -10.02 13.87
N VAL A 515 17.39 -9.98 12.61
CA VAL A 515 17.82 -10.91 11.55
C VAL A 515 18.76 -10.17 10.63
N HIS A 516 20.01 -10.63 10.56
CA HIS A 516 21.06 -9.97 9.78
C HIS A 516 21.31 -10.70 8.47
N VAL A 517 21.13 -10.02 7.35
CA VAL A 517 21.37 -10.55 6.00
C VAL A 517 22.61 -9.88 5.43
N LYS A 518 23.66 -10.68 5.24
CA LYS A 518 24.94 -10.22 4.72
C LYS A 518 25.07 -10.62 3.25
N LEU A 519 25.30 -9.63 2.41
CA LEU A 519 25.34 -9.73 0.96
C LEU A 519 26.78 -9.61 0.43
N PRO A 520 27.15 -10.31 -0.65
CA PRO A 520 28.46 -10.17 -1.26
C PRO A 520 28.66 -8.76 -1.80
N LEU A 521 29.82 -8.17 -1.50
CA LEU A 521 30.21 -6.88 -2.03
C LEU A 521 30.37 -6.95 -3.56
N GLY A 522 30.00 -5.86 -4.23
CA GLY A 522 30.13 -5.75 -5.68
C GLY A 522 29.14 -4.77 -6.29
N ARG A 523 28.96 -4.87 -7.61
CA ARG A 523 28.04 -4.01 -8.37
C ARG A 523 26.60 -4.14 -7.90
N ARG A 524 26.10 -5.38 -7.77
CA ARG A 524 24.73 -5.68 -7.30
C ARG A 524 24.46 -5.09 -5.90
N HIS A 525 25.37 -5.30 -4.94
CA HIS A 525 25.27 -4.67 -3.61
C HIS A 525 25.28 -3.14 -3.69
N THR A 526 26.18 -2.55 -4.48
CA THR A 526 26.26 -1.09 -4.64
C THR A 526 24.98 -0.51 -5.22
N ASP A 527 24.39 -1.18 -6.21
CA ASP A 527 23.11 -0.77 -6.81
C ASP A 527 22.00 -0.82 -5.76
N LEU A 528 21.85 -1.94 -5.03
CA LEU A 528 20.85 -2.09 -3.96
C LEU A 528 21.02 -1.05 -2.84
N TRP A 529 22.26 -0.81 -2.40
CA TRP A 529 22.56 0.18 -1.36
C TRP A 529 22.21 1.61 -1.80
N ARG A 530 22.62 2.00 -3.01
CA ARG A 530 22.30 3.33 -3.57
C ARG A 530 20.80 3.53 -3.81
N GLY A 531 20.10 2.46 -4.17
CA GLY A 531 18.64 2.46 -4.34
C GLY A 531 17.86 2.45 -3.03
N GLY A 532 18.51 2.32 -1.88
CA GLY A 532 17.84 2.21 -0.57
C GLY A 532 17.12 0.89 -0.36
N ALA A 533 17.39 -0.13 -1.19
CA ALA A 533 16.79 -1.46 -1.05
C ALA A 533 17.36 -2.25 0.15
N LEU A 534 18.49 -1.80 0.71
CA LEU A 534 19.15 -2.37 1.89
C LEU A 534 18.85 -1.62 3.19
N ALA A 535 17.79 -0.80 3.21
CA ALA A 535 17.35 -0.15 4.44
C ALA A 535 16.83 -1.19 5.44
N ASP A 536 17.06 -0.94 6.73
CA ASP A 536 16.55 -1.80 7.80
C ASP A 536 15.03 -1.80 7.82
N VAL A 537 14.44 -2.97 8.04
CA VAL A 537 12.99 -3.18 8.11
C VAL A 537 12.62 -3.59 9.53
N PRO A 538 12.06 -2.69 10.35
CA PRO A 538 11.66 -3.02 11.72
C PRO A 538 10.42 -3.93 11.73
N ASN A 539 10.16 -4.56 12.87
CA ASN A 539 8.88 -5.21 13.19
C ASN A 539 8.39 -6.24 12.16
N VAL A 540 9.29 -7.04 11.57
CA VAL A 540 8.89 -8.04 10.57
C VAL A 540 8.05 -9.13 11.25
N VAL A 541 6.75 -9.15 10.96
CA VAL A 541 5.75 -9.95 11.69
C VAL A 541 6.09 -11.44 11.73
N TRP A 542 6.45 -12.04 10.59
CA TRP A 542 6.79 -13.46 10.52
C TRP A 542 8.16 -13.80 11.11
N LEU A 543 8.97 -12.80 11.43
CA LEU A 543 10.20 -12.97 12.20
C LEU A 543 9.96 -12.67 13.68
N GLY A 544 8.70 -12.65 14.15
CA GLY A 544 8.37 -12.37 15.55
C GLY A 544 8.70 -10.94 15.97
N GLY A 545 8.47 -9.98 15.08
CA GLY A 545 8.71 -8.55 15.34
C GLY A 545 10.19 -8.13 15.30
N ARG A 546 11.11 -9.02 14.94
CA ARG A 546 12.54 -8.68 14.79
C ARG A 546 12.78 -7.69 13.66
N THR A 547 13.85 -6.90 13.80
CA THR A 547 14.32 -6.02 12.72
C THR A 547 15.14 -6.82 11.71
N LEU A 548 14.82 -6.70 10.43
CA LEU A 548 15.64 -7.22 9.34
C LEU A 548 16.68 -6.16 8.94
N THR A 549 17.96 -6.51 9.01
CA THR A 549 19.07 -5.59 8.69
C THR A 549 19.94 -6.15 7.58
N PHE A 550 20.51 -5.26 6.76
CA PHE A 550 21.37 -5.66 5.65
C PHE A 550 22.80 -5.14 5.83
N SER A 551 23.78 -5.95 5.43
CA SER A 551 25.18 -5.52 5.36
C SER A 551 25.90 -6.12 4.15
N GLY A 552 27.11 -5.61 3.88
CA GLY A 552 28.00 -6.16 2.87
C GLY A 552 29.17 -6.93 3.48
N GLY A 553 29.59 -8.03 2.84
CA GLY A 553 30.93 -8.61 3.05
C GLY A 553 31.06 -10.11 2.80
#